data_AF-A0A3S3SI44-F1
#
_entry.id   AF-A0A3S3SI44-F1
#
_cell.length_a   1.000
_cell.length_b   1.000
_cell.length_c   1.000
_cell.angle_alpha   90.00
_cell.angle_beta   90.00
_cell.angle_gamma   90.00
#
_symmetry.space_group_name_H-M   'P 1'
#
loop_
_entity.id
_entity.type
_entity.pdbx_description
1 polymer ?
#
loop_
_entity_poly.entity_id
_entity_poly.type
_entity_poly.pdbx_seq_one_letter_code
_entity_poly.pdbx_strand_id
1 'polypeptide(L)'
;MARSIRVLYRGQHGTIRKNFNWDPINLDSTVVITAAEFTPAFGGLGGGPKTLGRPNLGLANVYVTNVGPHGRAGVEAGGVEFLLHVDWNSPLDIVVTITVLDDIEQFFQA
;
A
#
# COMPACT_ATOMS: atom_id res chain seq x y z
N MET A 1 11.31 14.88 0.40
CA MET A 1 11.27 14.31 -0.98
C MET A 1 10.47 13.01 -0.94
N ALA A 2 9.48 12.87 -1.82
CA ALA A 2 8.60 11.70 -1.86
C ALA A 2 9.34 10.39 -2.15
N ARG A 3 8.93 9.30 -1.49
CA ARG A 3 9.44 7.94 -1.73
C ARG A 3 8.26 7.00 -1.92
N SER A 4 8.40 5.98 -2.76
CA SER A 4 7.33 5.01 -3.01
C SER A 4 7.83 3.57 -3.04
N ILE A 5 7.00 2.66 -2.55
CA ILE A 5 7.18 1.20 -2.67
C ILE A 5 5.89 0.53 -3.17
N ARG A 6 6.03 -0.66 -3.77
CA ARG A 6 4.91 -1.52 -4.13
C ARG A 6 4.87 -2.74 -3.24
N VAL A 7 3.69 -3.05 -2.71
CA VAL A 7 3.41 -4.22 -1.88
C VAL A 7 2.36 -5.07 -2.59
N LEU A 8 2.66 -6.34 -2.80
CA LEU A 8 1.75 -7.31 -3.41
C LEU A 8 1.01 -8.08 -2.31
N TYR A 9 -0.31 -7.99 -2.29
CA TYR A 9 -1.19 -8.80 -1.46
C TYR A 9 -1.90 -9.84 -2.32
N ARG A 10 -1.79 -11.11 -1.96
CA ARG A 10 -2.30 -12.24 -2.76
C ARG A 10 -3.68 -12.71 -2.31
N GLY A 11 -4.58 -13.02 -3.22
CA GLY A 11 -5.89 -13.60 -2.89
C GLY A 11 -6.73 -12.75 -1.92
N GLN A 12 -6.85 -11.46 -2.21
CA GLN A 12 -7.62 -10.49 -1.43
C GLN A 12 -9.08 -10.42 -1.88
N HIS A 13 -10.01 -10.26 -0.95
CA HIS A 13 -11.45 -10.19 -1.20
C HIS A 13 -12.18 -9.46 -0.07
N GLY A 14 -13.12 -8.57 -0.40
CA GLY A 14 -13.88 -7.77 0.56
C GLY A 14 -13.06 -6.63 1.18
N THR A 15 -13.41 -6.22 2.40
CA THR A 15 -12.70 -5.16 3.15
C THR A 15 -11.74 -5.77 4.15
N ILE A 16 -10.44 -5.49 4.01
CA ILE A 16 -9.38 -6.08 4.83
C ILE A 16 -8.52 -4.97 5.43
N ARG A 17 -8.25 -5.05 6.75
CA ARG A 17 -7.25 -4.21 7.40
C ARG A 17 -5.84 -4.67 7.00
N LYS A 18 -5.00 -3.71 6.62
CA LYS A 18 -3.58 -3.89 6.32
C LYS A 18 -2.75 -3.03 7.25
N ASN A 19 -1.58 -3.57 7.61
CA ASN A 19 -0.50 -2.87 8.28
C ASN A 19 0.77 -3.19 7.48
N PHE A 20 1.57 -2.17 7.17
CA PHE A 20 2.86 -2.34 6.53
C PHE A 20 3.90 -1.40 7.15
N ASN A 21 4.92 -1.98 7.78
CA ASN A 21 6.04 -1.24 8.33
C ASN A 21 7.02 -0.83 7.22
N TRP A 22 7.42 0.43 7.24
CA TRP A 22 8.41 0.99 6.34
C TRP A 22 9.08 2.18 7.00
N ASP A 23 10.35 2.01 7.36
CA ASP A 23 11.15 2.98 8.16
C ASP A 23 11.04 4.46 7.77
N PRO A 24 10.85 4.86 6.50
CA PRO A 24 10.68 6.26 6.13
C PRO A 24 9.38 6.91 6.61
N ILE A 25 8.38 6.13 7.03
CA ILE A 25 7.12 6.65 7.56
C ILE A 25 7.26 6.88 9.07
N ASN A 26 6.73 8.00 9.56
CA ASN A 26 6.57 8.30 10.98
C ASN A 26 5.15 8.84 11.25
N LEU A 27 4.84 9.15 12.52
CA LEU A 27 3.52 9.64 12.95
C LEU A 27 3.03 10.88 12.18
N ASP A 28 3.94 11.79 11.82
CA ASP A 28 3.61 13.06 11.17
C ASP A 28 3.65 12.95 9.63
N SER A 29 4.03 11.80 9.08
CA SER A 29 4.17 11.64 7.63
C SER A 29 2.85 11.72 6.89
N THR A 30 2.80 12.47 5.79
CA THR A 30 1.68 12.39 4.84
C THR A 30 1.85 11.16 3.94
N VAL A 31 0.85 10.27 3.91
CA VAL A 31 0.90 9.01 3.11
C VAL A 31 -0.24 8.95 2.10
N VAL A 32 0.10 8.67 0.84
CA VAL A 32 -0.86 8.40 -0.25
C VAL A 32 -0.74 6.95 -0.67
N ILE A 33 -1.88 6.26 -0.73
CA ILE A 33 -1.95 4.85 -1.10
C ILE A 33 -2.84 4.68 -2.34
N THR A 34 -2.31 4.03 -3.36
CA THR A 34 -3.09 3.58 -4.53
C THR A 34 -3.15 2.06 -4.56
N ALA A 35 -4.22 1.49 -5.10
CA ALA A 35 -4.39 0.04 -5.22
C ALA A 35 -4.92 -0.32 -6.60
N ALA A 36 -4.52 -1.48 -7.12
CA ALA A 36 -4.97 -1.98 -8.40
C ALA A 36 -4.88 -3.51 -8.44
N GLU A 37 -5.70 -4.13 -9.28
CA GLU A 37 -5.54 -5.54 -9.64
C GLU A 37 -4.13 -5.80 -10.17
N PHE A 38 -3.62 -7.01 -9.94
CA PHE A 38 -2.27 -7.39 -10.36
C PHE A 38 -2.24 -8.85 -10.82
N THR A 39 -1.55 -9.10 -11.93
CA THR A 39 -1.22 -10.45 -12.36
C THR A 39 0.29 -10.57 -12.38
N PRO A 40 0.88 -11.32 -11.44
CA PRO A 40 2.31 -11.50 -11.41
C PRO A 40 2.76 -12.36 -12.58
N ALA A 41 3.65 -11.79 -13.40
CA ALA A 41 4.39 -12.54 -14.39
C ALA A 41 5.66 -13.10 -13.74
N PHE A 42 5.77 -14.43 -13.70
CA PHE A 42 6.99 -15.14 -13.35
C PHE A 42 7.53 -15.77 -14.63
N GLY A 43 8.70 -15.33 -15.10
CA GLY A 43 9.27 -15.89 -16.34
C GLY A 43 10.18 -14.93 -17.07
N GLY A 44 11.43 -14.85 -16.64
CA GLY A 44 12.55 -14.33 -17.43
C GLY A 44 13.81 -15.04 -16.98
N LEU A 45 14.58 -15.62 -17.92
CA LEU A 45 15.91 -16.15 -17.62
C LEU A 45 16.77 -15.01 -17.06
N GLY A 46 17.04 -15.02 -15.75
CA GLY A 46 18.02 -14.13 -15.10
C GLY A 46 17.51 -12.83 -14.45
N GLY A 47 16.21 -12.62 -14.25
CA GLY A 47 15.69 -11.42 -13.56
C GLY A 47 15.24 -11.68 -12.14
N GLY A 48 15.84 -11.00 -11.14
CA GLY A 48 15.47 -11.09 -9.72
C GLY A 48 14.02 -10.68 -9.38
N PRO A 49 13.64 -10.58 -8.09
CA PRO A 49 12.25 -10.55 -7.59
C PRO A 49 11.40 -9.32 -7.95
N LYS A 50 11.81 -8.53 -8.95
CA LYS A 50 10.91 -7.59 -9.62
C LYS A 50 9.95 -8.43 -10.47
N THR A 51 8.78 -8.72 -9.92
CA THR A 51 7.67 -9.28 -10.70
C THR A 51 7.50 -8.41 -11.95
N LEU A 52 7.61 -9.01 -13.14
CA LEU A 52 7.47 -8.29 -14.42
C LEU A 52 6.02 -7.82 -14.68
N GLY A 53 5.14 -7.99 -13.71
CA GLY A 53 3.75 -7.53 -13.78
C GLY A 53 3.63 -6.02 -13.61
N ARG A 54 2.49 -5.49 -14.04
CA ARG A 54 2.10 -4.10 -13.83
C ARG A 54 0.76 -4.04 -13.10
N PRO A 55 0.42 -2.92 -12.44
CA PRO A 55 -0.97 -2.62 -12.10
C PRO A 55 -1.86 -2.81 -13.32
N ASN A 56 -2.92 -3.59 -13.16
CA ASN A 56 -3.89 -3.90 -14.19
C ASN A 56 -5.12 -3.02 -14.01
N LEU A 57 -5.66 -2.55 -15.13
CA LEU A 57 -7.02 -2.03 -15.18
C LEU A 57 -7.93 -3.23 -15.42
N GLY A 58 -8.39 -3.86 -14.35
CA GLY A 58 -9.42 -4.89 -14.41
C GLY A 58 -10.82 -4.31 -14.16
N LEU A 59 -11.78 -5.19 -13.87
CA LEU A 59 -13.19 -4.81 -13.69
C LEU A 59 -13.58 -4.59 -12.23
N ALA A 60 -12.76 -5.03 -11.28
CA ALA A 60 -13.08 -4.95 -9.87
C ALA A 60 -12.92 -3.51 -9.35
N ASN A 61 -13.82 -3.08 -8.46
CA ASN A 61 -13.60 -1.86 -7.70
C ASN A 61 -12.58 -2.13 -6.60
N VAL A 62 -11.38 -1.57 -6.74
CA VAL A 62 -10.29 -1.70 -5.78
C VAL A 62 -9.89 -0.33 -5.29
N TYR A 63 -9.96 -0.11 -3.98
CA TYR A 63 -9.63 1.20 -3.40
C TYR A 63 -9.17 1.07 -1.95
N VAL A 64 -8.58 2.15 -1.44
CA VAL A 64 -8.08 2.25 -0.07
C VAL A 64 -8.83 3.35 0.67
N THR A 65 -9.17 3.09 1.94
CA THR A 65 -9.72 4.10 2.85
C THR A 65 -9.05 4.04 4.21
N ASN A 66 -9.28 5.09 5.02
CA ASN A 66 -8.84 5.18 6.41
C ASN A 66 -7.34 4.88 6.58
N VAL A 67 -6.50 5.74 5.98
CA VAL A 67 -5.03 5.63 6.00
C VAL A 67 -4.51 6.30 7.27
N GLY A 68 -3.87 5.52 8.13
CA GLY A 68 -3.28 5.95 9.40
C GLY A 68 -1.77 5.70 9.42
N PRO A 69 -0.92 6.70 9.11
CA PRO A 69 0.51 6.60 9.37
C PRO A 69 0.77 6.49 10.88
N HIS A 70 1.79 5.72 11.25
CA HIS A 70 2.18 5.49 12.63
C HIS A 70 3.71 5.36 12.74
N GLY A 71 4.20 5.31 13.97
CA GLY A 71 5.63 5.22 14.25
C GLY A 71 6.13 6.34 15.14
N ARG A 72 6.84 5.97 16.20
CA ARG A 72 7.46 6.87 17.15
C ARG A 72 8.82 6.31 17.52
N ALA A 73 9.88 7.05 17.22
CA ALA A 73 11.26 6.59 17.42
C ALA A 73 11.47 6.02 18.84
N GLY A 74 11.98 4.79 18.92
CA GLY A 74 12.21 4.08 20.19
C GLY A 74 10.97 3.49 20.86
N VAL A 75 9.77 3.66 20.29
CA VAL A 75 8.50 3.17 20.86
C VAL A 75 7.77 2.26 19.87
N GLU A 76 7.59 2.72 18.63
CA GLU A 76 6.82 2.03 17.59
C GLU A 76 7.54 2.15 16.25
N ALA A 77 7.58 1.06 15.50
CA ALA A 77 8.13 1.06 14.14
C ALA A 77 7.32 1.98 13.22
N GLY A 78 8.04 2.65 12.31
CA GLY A 78 7.44 3.43 11.24
C GLY A 78 6.60 2.58 10.31
N GLY A 79 5.37 3.01 10.01
CA GLY A 79 4.48 2.23 9.16
C GLY A 79 3.15 2.91 8.87
N VAL A 80 2.30 2.20 8.16
CA VAL A 80 0.95 2.66 7.84
C VAL A 80 -0.07 1.54 7.97
N GLU A 81 -1.21 1.88 8.54
CA GLU A 81 -2.41 1.05 8.54
C GLU A 81 -3.45 1.60 7.57
N PHE A 82 -4.20 0.73 6.92
CA PHE A 82 -5.27 1.13 6.00
C PHE A 82 -6.30 0.02 5.78
N LEU A 83 -7.45 0.39 5.24
CA LEU A 83 -8.46 -0.56 4.75
C LEU A 83 -8.29 -0.73 3.25
N LEU A 84 -8.04 -1.97 2.80
CA LEU A 84 -8.07 -2.35 1.40
C LEU A 84 -9.44 -2.95 1.07
N HIS A 85 -10.12 -2.38 0.07
CA HIS A 85 -11.39 -2.87 -0.45
C HIS A 85 -11.16 -3.54 -1.80
N VAL A 86 -11.63 -4.77 -1.93
CA VAL A 86 -11.63 -5.56 -3.16
C VAL A 86 -13.04 -6.06 -3.40
N ASP A 87 -13.83 -5.26 -4.11
CA ASP A 87 -15.21 -5.58 -4.44
C ASP A 87 -15.25 -6.41 -5.73
N TRP A 88 -15.19 -7.73 -5.55
CA TRP A 88 -15.23 -8.72 -6.60
C TRP A 88 -15.80 -10.03 -6.06
N ASN A 89 -16.31 -10.92 -6.93
CA ASN A 89 -16.93 -12.18 -6.49
C ASN A 89 -15.92 -13.31 -6.19
N SER A 90 -14.63 -13.07 -6.38
CA SER A 90 -13.56 -14.03 -6.10
C SER A 90 -12.29 -13.33 -5.62
N PRO A 91 -11.40 -14.02 -4.89
CA PRO A 91 -10.12 -13.42 -4.49
C PRO A 91 -9.27 -12.97 -5.67
N LEU A 92 -8.65 -11.80 -5.54
CA LEU A 92 -7.75 -11.20 -6.54
C LEU A 92 -6.39 -10.86 -5.92
N ASP A 93 -5.35 -10.91 -6.72
CA ASP A 93 -4.05 -10.38 -6.35
C ASP A 93 -4.06 -8.86 -6.55
N ILE A 94 -3.70 -8.11 -5.51
CA ILE A 94 -3.73 -6.65 -5.51
C ILE A 94 -2.34 -6.11 -5.24
N VAL A 95 -1.90 -5.16 -6.07
CA VAL A 95 -0.72 -4.37 -5.77
C VAL A 95 -1.14 -3.03 -5.18
N VAL A 96 -0.51 -2.68 -4.06
CA VAL A 96 -0.67 -1.40 -3.40
C VAL A 96 0.62 -0.61 -3.59
N THR A 97 0.52 0.65 -4.02
CA THR A 97 1.66 1.57 -4.01
C THR A 97 1.51 2.49 -2.82
N ILE A 98 2.46 2.41 -1.88
CA ILE A 98 2.54 3.27 -0.71
C ILE A 98 3.55 4.36 -1.03
N THR A 99 3.10 5.62 -0.99
CA THR A 99 3.96 6.79 -1.18
C THR A 99 3.96 7.61 0.10
N VAL A 100 5.15 7.78 0.68
CA VAL A 100 5.37 8.72 1.78
C VAL A 100 5.84 10.05 1.18
N LEU A 101 5.20 11.12 1.60
CA LEU A 101 5.54 12.49 1.26
C LEU A 101 6.33 13.12 2.41
N ASP A 102 6.31 14.44 2.52
CA ASP A 102 6.88 15.13 3.67
C ASP A 102 5.91 15.08 4.87
N ASP A 103 6.40 15.44 6.05
CA ASP A 103 5.60 15.50 7.26
C ASP A 103 4.57 16.64 7.18
N ILE A 104 3.45 16.49 7.88
CA ILE A 104 2.43 17.54 7.97
C ILE A 104 3.06 18.81 8.58
N GLU A 105 2.71 19.97 8.03
CA GLU A 105 3.24 21.24 8.53
C GLU A 105 2.55 21.67 9.83
N GLN A 106 1.26 21.40 9.96
CA GLN A 106 0.40 21.89 11.03
C GLN A 106 -0.71 20.88 11.34
N PHE A 107 -1.03 20.72 12.62
CA PHE A 107 -2.15 19.92 13.11
C PHE A 107 -3.08 20.82 13.91
N PHE A 108 -4.36 20.87 13.53
CA PHE A 108 -5.37 21.70 14.19
C PHE A 108 -6.49 20.84 14.75
N GLN A 109 -6.99 21.24 15.93
CA GLN A 109 -8.27 20.80 16.44
C GLN A 109 -9.30 21.89 16.12
N ALA A 110 -10.37 21.52 15.41
CA ALA A 110 -11.47 22.41 15.03
C ALA A 110 -12.45 22.65 16.18
#